data_AF-A0A1C5BSS9-F1
#
_entry.id   AF-A0A1C5BSS9-F1
#
_cell.length_a   1.000
_cell.length_b   1.000
_cell.length_c   1.000
_cell.angle_alpha   90.00
_cell.angle_beta   90.00
_cell.angle_gamma   90.00
#
_symmetry.space_group_name_H-M   'P 1'
#
loop_
_entity.id
_entity.type
_entity.pdbx_description
1 polymer ?
#
loop_
_entity_poly.entity_id
_entity_poly.type
_entity_poly.pdbx_seq_one_letter_code
_entity_poly.pdbx_strand_id
1 'polypeptide(L)' 'MSVSLHEGTIAALKARTGKGGMSAYVEALIQRQLERERLRELIEDAEAEHGPVDQAAVEVKRALLRGDAAGSADAA' A
#
# COMPACT_ATOMS: atom_id res chain seq x y z
N MET A 1 -12.70 5.06 26.40
CA MET A 1 -11.29 4.62 26.49
C MET A 1 -10.43 5.73 25.90
N SER A 2 -9.40 6.21 26.60
CA SER A 2 -8.49 7.26 26.09
C SER A 2 -7.12 6.65 25.77
N VAL A 3 -6.48 7.13 24.71
CA VAL A 3 -5.15 6.66 24.28
C VAL A 3 -4.18 7.83 24.35
N SER A 4 -2.97 7.58 24.86
CA SER A 4 -1.92 8.59 24.95
C SER A 4 -1.06 8.59 23.69
N LEU A 5 -0.71 9.80 23.22
CA LEU A 5 0.21 10.01 22.10
C LEU A 5 1.37 10.88 22.57
N HIS A 6 2.54 10.67 21.97
CA HIS A 6 3.71 11.51 22.24
C HIS A 6 3.46 12.93 21.75
N GLU A 7 3.98 13.93 22.47
CA GLU A 7 3.72 15.36 22.18
C GLU A 7 4.14 15.74 20.75
N GLY A 8 5.30 15.25 20.30
CA GLY A 8 5.77 15.44 18.93
C GLY A 8 4.81 14.88 17.86
N THR A 9 4.17 13.74 18.14
CA THR A 9 3.16 13.15 17.25
C THR A 9 1.90 14.03 17.18
N ILE A 10 1.45 14.54 18.33
CA ILE A 10 0.30 15.45 18.39
C ILE A 10 0.59 16.73 17.61
N ALA A 11 1.78 17.32 17.76
CA ALA A 11 2.20 18.50 17.03
C ALA A 11 2.21 18.25 15.51
N ALA A 12 2.78 17.13 15.07
CA ALA A 12 2.81 16.75 13.66
C ALA A 12 1.40 16.50 13.07
N LEU A 13 0.50 15.90 13.86
CA LEU A 13 -0.89 15.68 13.45
C LEU A 13 -1.65 17.00 13.34
N LYS A 14 -1.51 17.91 14.31
CA LYS A 14 -2.14 19.24 14.27
C LYS A 14 -1.64 20.06 13.09
N ALA A 15 -0.35 20.02 12.79
CA ALA A 15 0.23 20.72 11.64
C ALA A 15 -0.35 20.24 10.30
N ARG A 16 -0.69 18.96 10.17
CA ARG A 16 -1.32 18.39 8.95
C ARG A 16 -2.82 18.64 8.85
N THR A 17 -3.54 18.69 9.97
CA THR A 17 -5.01 18.57 9.99
C THR A 17 -5.74 19.88 10.34
N GLY A 18 -5.03 20.87 10.86
CA GLY A 18 -5.63 22.16 11.26
C GLY A 18 -6.57 22.06 12.46
N LYS A 19 -7.33 23.13 12.73
CA LYS A 19 -8.32 23.16 13.81
C LYS A 19 -9.56 22.34 13.42
N GLY A 20 -9.76 21.19 14.05
CA GLY A 20 -10.99 20.38 13.94
C GLY A 20 -10.88 19.12 13.08
N GLY A 21 -9.79 18.92 12.33
CA GLY A 21 -9.60 17.74 11.48
C GLY A 21 -8.89 16.55 12.15
N MET A 22 -8.39 16.72 13.37
CA MET A 22 -7.47 15.75 13.99
C MET A 22 -8.12 14.38 14.22
N SER A 23 -9.31 14.32 14.82
CA SER A 23 -9.97 13.03 15.11
C SER A 23 -10.33 12.27 13.83
N ALA A 24 -10.91 12.94 12.84
CA ALA A 24 -11.24 12.33 11.55
C ALA A 24 -9.99 11.83 10.81
N TYR A 25 -8.89 12.57 10.89
CA TYR A 25 -7.63 12.16 10.29
C TYR A 25 -7.00 10.97 11.01
N VAL A 26 -7.04 10.94 12.34
CA VAL A 26 -6.55 9.79 13.13
C VAL A 26 -7.38 8.56 12.82
N GLU A 27 -8.70 8.68 12.75
CA GLU A 27 -9.60 7.58 12.35
C GLU A 27 -9.20 7.04 10.97
N ALA A 28 -9.08 7.92 9.96
CA ALA A 28 -8.66 7.51 8.62
C ALA A 28 -7.27 6.85 8.61
N LEU A 29 -6.34 7.32 9.43
CA LEU A 29 -5.01 6.73 9.56
C LEU A 29 -5.08 5.32 10.16
N ILE A 30 -5.91 5.12 11.21
CA ILE A 30 -6.12 3.82 11.84
C ILE A 30 -6.76 2.84 10.87
N GLN A 31 -7.83 3.25 10.18
CA GLN A 31 -8.49 2.41 9.17
C GLN A 31 -7.48 1.96 8.10
N ARG A 32 -6.65 2.88 7.59
CA ARG A 32 -5.61 2.55 6.61
C ARG A 32 -4.54 1.61 7.16
N GLN A 33 -4.28 1.61 8.47
CA GLN A 33 -3.34 0.66 9.08
C GLN A 33 -3.95 -0.74 9.17
N LEU A 34 -5.19 -0.84 9.64
CA LEU A 34 -5.92 -2.12 9.72
C LEU A 34 -6.06 -2.76 8.34
N GLU A 35 -6.36 -1.96 7.32
CA GLU A 35 -6.40 -2.44 5.93
C GLU A 35 -5.03 -2.97 5.46
N ARG A 36 -3.93 -2.33 5.85
CA ARG A 36 -2.58 -2.81 5.51
C ARG A 36 -2.22 -4.10 6.23
N GLU A 37 -2.60 -4.24 7.49
CA GLU A 37 -2.41 -5.47 8.26
C GLU A 37 -3.17 -6.62 7.60
N ARG A 38 -4.45 -6.41 7.26
CA ARG A 38 -5.24 -7.40 6.53
C ARG A 38 -4.67 -7.74 5.16
N LEU A 39 -4.19 -6.75 4.40
CA LEU A 39 -3.55 -7.01 3.11
C LEU A 39 -2.26 -7.82 3.26
N ARG A 40 -1.51 -7.59 4.34
CA ARG A 40 -0.31 -8.35 4.64
C ARG A 40 -0.63 -9.81 4.94
N GLU A 41 -1.65 -10.07 5.76
CA GLU A 41 -2.13 -11.42 6.04
C GLU A 41 -2.50 -12.17 4.75
N LEU A 42 -3.26 -11.52 3.85
CA LEU A 42 -3.63 -12.11 2.56
C LEU A 42 -2.43 -12.40 1.66
N ILE A 43 -1.38 -11.57 1.70
CA ILE A 43 -0.14 -11.81 0.96
C ILE A 43 0.59 -13.01 1.57
N GLU A 44 0.72 -13.07 2.89
CA GLU A 44 1.39 -14.17 3.59
C GLU A 44 0.70 -15.51 3.32
N ASP A 45 -0.63 -15.56 3.32
CA ASP A 45 -1.42 -16.74 2.96
C ASP A 45 -1.17 -17.17 1.51
N ALA A 46 -1.17 -16.22 0.56
CA ALA A 46 -0.95 -16.51 -0.85
C ALA A 46 0.49 -16.99 -1.15
N GLU A 47 1.48 -16.41 -0.48
CA GLU A 47 2.88 -16.84 -0.59
C GLU A 47 3.11 -18.21 0.05
N ALA A 48 2.38 -18.55 1.12
CA ALA A 48 2.43 -19.88 1.72
C ALA A 48 1.87 -20.96 0.75
N GLU A 49 0.82 -20.64 -0.01
CA GLU A 49 0.20 -21.56 -0.97
C GLU A 49 0.98 -21.68 -2.28
N HIS A 50 1.51 -20.57 -2.81
CA HIS A 50 2.07 -20.51 -4.17
C HIS A 50 3.57 -20.23 -4.24
N GLY A 51 4.21 -19.92 -3.11
CA GLY A 51 5.56 -19.39 -3.05
C GLY A 51 5.62 -17.86 -3.27
N PRO A 52 6.79 -17.24 -3.02
CA PRO A 52 6.96 -15.79 -3.15
C PRO A 52 6.78 -15.32 -4.59
N VAL A 53 6.32 -14.08 -4.76
CA VAL A 53 6.09 -13.49 -6.09
C VAL A 53 7.41 -13.24 -6.82
N ASP A 54 7.57 -13.84 -8.00
CA ASP A 54 8.66 -13.53 -8.93
C ASP A 54 8.41 -12.19 -9.66
N GLN A 55 9.16 -11.16 -9.26
CA GLN A 55 9.03 -9.82 -9.83
C GLN A 55 9.41 -9.76 -11.31
N ALA A 56 10.36 -10.56 -11.78
CA ALA A 56 10.74 -10.59 -13.20
C ALA A 56 9.60 -11.15 -14.06
N ALA A 57 8.96 -12.23 -13.60
CA ALA A 57 7.78 -12.78 -14.26
C ALA A 57 6.60 -11.78 -14.28
N VAL A 58 6.41 -11.00 -13.21
CA VAL A 58 5.40 -9.93 -13.16
C VAL A 58 5.71 -8.82 -14.16
N GLU A 59 6.96 -8.38 -14.28
CA GLU A 59 7.37 -7.35 -15.23
C GLU A 59 7.16 -7.79 -16.68
N VAL A 60 7.52 -9.04 -17.03
CA VAL A 60 7.23 -9.63 -18.34
C VAL A 60 5.73 -9.59 -18.63
N LYS A 61 4.89 -10.02 -17.68
CA LYS A 61 3.42 -9.97 -17.83
C LYS A 61 2.90 -8.53 -17.97
N ARG A 62 3.46 -7.55 -17.24
CA ARG A 62 3.09 -6.13 -17.38
C ARG A 62 3.47 -5.56 -18.76
N ALA A 63 4.61 -5.96 -19.32
CA ALA A 63 5.03 -5.54 -20.66
C ALA A 63 4.06 -6.08 -21.73
N LEU A 64 3.63 -7.35 -21.59
CA LEU A 64 2.60 -7.93 -22.45
C LEU A 64 1.28 -7.16 -22.37
N LEU A 65 0.80 -6.83 -21.16
CA LEU A 65 -0.45 -6.08 -20.96
C LEU A 65 -0.40 -4.63 -21.46
N ARG A 66 0.78 -4.00 -21.46
CA ARG A 66 0.97 -2.64 -22.00
C ARG A 66 1.15 -2.59 -23.52
N GLY A 67 1.35 -3.74 -24.17
CA GLY A 67 1.55 -3.83 -25.62
C GLY A 67 3.01 -3.66 -26.08
N ASP A 68 3.97 -3.55 -25.15
CA ASP A 68 5.39 -3.33 -25.48
C ASP A 68 6.03 -4.52 -26.21
N ALA A 69 5.45 -5.71 -26.09
CA ALA A 69 5.94 -6.93 -26.72
C ALA A 69 5.63 -7.04 -28.22
N ALA A 70 4.74 -6.21 -28.77
CA ALA A 70 4.34 -6.27 -30.19
C ALA A 70 5.18 -5.38 -31.12
N GLY A 71 6.12 -4.58 -30.59
CA GLY A 71 6.86 -3.58 -31.38
C GLY A 71 8.21 -4.03 -31.96
N SER A 72 8.74 -5.20 -31.61
CA SER A 72 10.09 -5.63 -32.02
C SER A 72 10.14 -6.76 -33.05
N ALA A 73 8.99 -7.35 -33.41
CA ALA A 73 8.93 -8.51 -34.31
C ALA A 73 8.56 -8.16 -35.77
N ASP A 74 8.18 -6.92 -36.08
CA ASP A 74 7.66 -6.53 -37.40
C ASP A 74 8.52 -5.46 -38.12
N ALA A 75 9.80 -5.38 -37.75
CA ALA A 75 10.79 -4.51 -38.40
C ALA A 75 12.03 -5.31 -38.83
N ALA A 76 11.87 -6.20 -39.82
CA ALA A 76 12.97 -6.80 -40.58
C ALA A 76 12.52 -7.24 -41.97
#